data_AF-A0AAD7FVR0-F1
#
_entry.id   AF-A0AAD7FVR0-F1
#
_cell.length_a   1.000
_cell.length_b   1.000
_cell.length_c   1.000
_cell.angle_alpha   90.00
_cell.angle_beta   90.00
_cell.angle_gamma   90.00
#
_symmetry.space_group_name_H-M   'P 1'
#
loop_
_entity.id
_entity.type
_entity.pdbx_description
1 polymer ?
#
loop_
_entity_poly.entity_id
_entity_poly.type
_entity_poly.pdbx_seq_one_letter_code
_entity_poly.pdbx_strand_id
1 'polypeptide(L)'
;MSASDDALVPYTEILRQECPRLRILVSGAGKSALINAVFGVEGVTPVSHRTPGVHNIDKPFSFPQNDRIIIHDSQGFEPGEEGNIQTVSDFIDRRSKMPALADQLHAIWVCAEIPFAGGRLFEKVPIIVVFTKLDVLREDLGNKLEKQLERRGQEINDDEFEAELDTIMASTVQDLCFKPLCALTSEPPKWVATSTTDPRYKTTIAELVTLALELTKIENVWIEMAIAQRSNAQASIDASIRVGRKRYWRGLISDIFLGLTMRSVLDVLQKDIVNVWNMHDPEKHLQKPEFLALLSAVVEDLSDEATNNYPLTEKAVQAIIENPTAIVIAGPTAVFVLFAEWVRGTYKKTKCSVRCLVAFIVDLTLTMDTLFYLVLSRGQTPIKIALVNSALRIYNSRKAPVHASIKAWVDGWGTFGHLDAGVVIKKIADIIMDNSVKPEQWAMPEEGFDESWMPMEALRAP
;
A
#
# COMPACT_ATOMS: atom_id res chain seq x y z
N MET A 1 -8.30 -25.76 34.25
CA MET A 1 -8.65 -24.35 34.07
C MET A 1 -8.34 -24.02 32.63
N SER A 2 -9.37 -23.93 31.79
CA SER A 2 -9.26 -23.59 30.38
C SER A 2 -8.65 -22.21 30.25
N ALA A 3 -7.51 -22.10 29.55
CA ALA A 3 -7.06 -20.82 29.02
C ALA A 3 -8.24 -20.27 28.22
N SER A 4 -8.77 -19.13 28.66
CA SER A 4 -9.74 -18.37 27.90
C SER A 4 -9.17 -18.14 26.50
N ASP A 5 -9.99 -18.35 25.47
CA ASP A 5 -9.80 -17.81 24.13
C ASP A 5 -9.77 -16.27 24.21
N ASP A 6 -8.68 -15.70 24.73
CA ASP A 6 -8.34 -14.32 24.42
C ASP A 6 -7.98 -14.32 22.94
N ALA A 7 -9.01 -14.12 22.11
CA ALA A 7 -8.90 -14.10 20.66
C ALA A 7 -7.75 -13.16 20.27
N LEU A 8 -6.78 -13.70 19.52
CA LEU A 8 -5.69 -12.91 18.97
C LEU A 8 -6.26 -11.70 18.23
N VAL A 9 -5.90 -10.48 18.66
CA VAL A 9 -6.39 -9.23 18.06
C VAL A 9 -5.38 -8.72 17.02
N PRO A 10 -5.75 -8.46 15.76
CA PRO A 10 -4.85 -7.86 14.77
C PRO A 10 -4.18 -6.58 15.31
N TYR A 11 -2.86 -6.41 15.13
CA TYR A 11 -2.17 -5.19 15.54
C TYR A 11 -2.70 -3.94 14.82
N THR A 12 -3.17 -4.10 13.59
CA THR A 12 -3.82 -3.04 12.80
C THR A 12 -5.10 -2.50 13.46
N GLU A 13 -5.79 -3.28 14.30
CA GLU A 13 -6.92 -2.80 15.09
C GLU A 13 -6.46 -1.96 16.29
N ILE A 14 -5.34 -2.32 16.92
CA ILE A 14 -4.73 -1.52 18.00
C ILE A 14 -4.26 -0.17 17.46
N LEU A 15 -3.52 -0.18 16.34
CA LEU A 15 -3.07 1.06 15.69
C LEU A 15 -4.23 2.01 15.39
N ARG A 16 -5.33 1.46 14.88
CA ARG A 16 -6.55 2.20 14.58
C ARG A 16 -7.20 2.83 15.81
N GLN A 17 -6.97 2.30 17.02
CA GLN A 17 -7.44 2.93 18.25
C GLN A 17 -6.56 4.10 18.69
N GLU A 18 -5.24 4.02 18.46
CA GLU A 18 -4.28 5.05 18.86
C GLU A 18 -4.25 6.25 17.91
N CYS A 19 -4.29 5.99 16.59
CA CYS A 19 -4.34 7.01 15.55
C CYS A 19 -5.40 6.61 14.50
N PRO A 20 -6.69 6.92 14.75
CA PRO A 20 -7.77 6.40 13.92
C PRO A 20 -7.74 6.94 12.49
N ARG A 21 -7.32 8.19 12.29
CA ARG A 21 -7.34 8.86 10.99
C ARG A 21 -6.23 9.89 10.89
N LEU A 22 -5.53 9.89 9.76
CA LEU A 22 -4.59 10.95 9.40
C LEU A 22 -5.34 12.19 8.95
N ARG A 23 -4.80 13.35 9.31
CA ARG A 23 -5.29 14.67 8.87
C ARG A 23 -4.22 15.34 8.04
N ILE A 24 -4.55 15.62 6.79
CA ILE A 24 -3.65 16.29 5.85
C ILE A 24 -4.32 17.58 5.40
N LEU A 25 -3.55 18.67 5.41
CA LEU A 25 -3.99 19.96 4.86
C LEU A 25 -3.46 20.05 3.44
N VAL A 26 -4.35 20.28 2.48
CA VAL A 26 -3.98 20.53 1.09
C VAL A 26 -4.37 21.95 0.73
N SER A 27 -3.44 22.69 0.13
CA SER A 27 -3.62 24.09 -0.25
C SER A 27 -3.15 24.32 -1.69
N GLY A 28 -3.69 25.35 -2.36
CA GLY A 28 -3.31 25.72 -3.73
C GLY A 28 -4.17 25.08 -4.85
N ALA A 29 -3.58 24.88 -6.03
CA ALA A 29 -4.28 24.39 -7.23
C ALA A 29 -4.06 22.89 -7.48
N GLY A 30 -4.93 22.22 -8.25
CA GLY A 30 -4.74 20.79 -8.60
C GLY A 30 -4.99 19.78 -7.46
N LYS A 31 -5.54 20.23 -6.34
CA LYS A 31 -5.71 19.47 -5.09
C LYS A 31 -6.49 18.17 -5.25
N SER A 32 -7.68 18.21 -5.85
CA SER A 32 -8.58 17.04 -5.94
C SER A 32 -7.98 15.92 -6.78
N ALA A 33 -7.32 16.24 -7.89
CA ALA A 33 -6.67 15.25 -8.73
C ALA A 33 -5.49 14.60 -7.99
N LEU A 34 -4.70 15.38 -7.25
CA LEU A 34 -3.60 14.87 -6.44
C LEU A 34 -4.09 13.95 -5.31
N ILE A 35 -5.15 14.35 -4.60
CA ILE A 35 -5.77 13.54 -3.54
C ILE A 35 -6.24 12.20 -4.10
N ASN A 36 -6.92 12.21 -5.25
CA ASN A 36 -7.38 10.97 -5.89
C ASN A 36 -6.19 10.10 -6.30
N ALA A 37 -5.14 10.68 -6.92
CA ALA A 37 -3.97 9.94 -7.36
C ALA A 37 -3.20 9.28 -6.21
N VAL A 38 -3.08 9.95 -5.05
CA VAL A 38 -2.37 9.38 -3.88
C VAL A 38 -3.24 8.38 -3.10
N PHE A 39 -4.53 8.68 -2.89
CA PHE A 39 -5.36 7.96 -1.92
C PHE A 39 -6.41 7.04 -2.55
N GLY A 40 -6.60 7.06 -3.87
CA GLY A 40 -7.57 6.22 -4.58
C GLY A 40 -9.00 6.40 -4.07
N VAL A 41 -9.47 7.65 -4.03
CA VAL A 41 -10.78 8.07 -3.47
C VAL A 41 -11.70 8.70 -4.53
N GLU A 42 -11.74 8.10 -5.72
CA GLU A 42 -12.49 8.61 -6.88
C GLU A 42 -13.99 8.89 -6.58
N GLY A 43 -14.49 9.98 -7.16
CA GLY A 43 -15.91 10.34 -7.14
C GLY A 43 -16.41 10.97 -5.83
N VAL A 44 -15.57 11.10 -4.80
CA VAL A 44 -15.97 11.59 -3.46
C VAL A 44 -15.32 12.92 -3.08
N THR A 45 -14.20 13.31 -3.71
CA THR A 45 -13.88 14.74 -3.73
C THR A 45 -15.04 15.40 -4.48
N PRO A 46 -15.71 16.42 -3.92
CA PRO A 46 -16.48 17.29 -4.78
C PRO A 46 -15.45 17.85 -5.74
N VAL A 47 -15.41 17.31 -6.95
CA VAL A 47 -15.11 18.10 -8.13
C VAL A 47 -16.27 19.08 -8.16
N SER A 48 -16.26 20.04 -7.22
CA SER A 48 -17.18 21.13 -7.21
C SER A 48 -16.97 21.74 -8.57
N HIS A 49 -18.00 21.60 -9.39
CA HIS A 49 -18.25 22.38 -10.57
C HIS A 49 -17.47 23.68 -10.50
N ARG A 50 -16.76 23.97 -11.60
CA ARG A 50 -16.09 25.22 -12.04
C ARG A 50 -16.69 26.53 -11.49
N THR A 51 -16.80 26.64 -10.19
CA THR A 51 -17.43 27.70 -9.41
C THR A 51 -16.48 27.86 -8.24
N PRO A 52 -15.68 28.94 -8.22
CA PRO A 52 -14.84 29.28 -7.08
C PRO A 52 -15.71 29.28 -5.83
N GLY A 53 -15.56 28.24 -5.00
CA GLY A 53 -16.40 28.00 -3.83
C GLY A 53 -15.68 28.46 -2.58
N VAL A 54 -16.43 29.01 -1.62
CA VAL A 54 -15.91 29.32 -0.28
C VAL A 54 -15.57 28.00 0.42
N HIS A 55 -14.29 27.61 0.38
CA HIS A 55 -13.79 26.43 1.09
C HIS A 55 -13.61 26.78 2.57
N ASN A 56 -14.24 26.02 3.47
CA ASN A 56 -14.03 26.17 4.90
C ASN A 56 -13.04 25.11 5.39
N ILE A 57 -11.83 25.55 5.76
CA ILE A 57 -10.74 24.68 6.24
C ILE A 57 -11.12 23.84 7.47
N ASP A 58 -12.07 24.30 8.30
CA ASP A 58 -12.58 23.55 9.45
C ASP A 58 -13.61 22.47 9.08
N LYS A 59 -14.11 22.45 7.84
CA LYS A 59 -14.99 21.40 7.30
C LYS A 59 -14.18 20.42 6.46
N PRO A 60 -13.70 19.31 7.03
CA PRO A 60 -12.88 18.37 6.29
C PRO A 60 -13.69 17.47 5.34
N PHE A 61 -12.98 16.90 4.38
CA PHE A 61 -13.45 15.78 3.57
C PHE A 61 -13.07 14.45 4.20
N SER A 62 -14.01 13.51 4.15
CA SER A 62 -13.84 12.12 4.54
C SER A 62 -14.31 11.21 3.43
N PHE A 63 -13.65 10.07 3.25
CA PHE A 63 -13.91 9.19 2.12
C PHE A 63 -14.41 7.84 2.64
N PRO A 64 -15.62 7.39 2.28
CA PRO A 64 -16.09 6.05 2.66
C PRO A 64 -15.18 4.93 2.13
N GLN A 65 -14.55 5.17 0.97
CA GLN A 65 -13.63 4.23 0.34
C GLN A 65 -12.28 4.13 1.07
N ASN A 66 -11.89 5.14 1.86
CA ASN A 66 -10.63 5.22 2.58
C ASN A 66 -10.85 5.96 3.91
N ASP A 67 -11.21 5.20 4.94
CA ASP A 67 -11.56 5.74 6.26
C ASP A 67 -10.34 6.19 7.07
N ARG A 68 -9.12 5.87 6.61
CA ARG A 68 -7.84 6.20 7.25
C ARG A 68 -7.43 7.67 7.11
N ILE A 69 -8.08 8.44 6.23
CA ILE A 69 -7.68 9.82 5.94
C ILE A 69 -8.80 10.82 6.13
N ILE A 70 -8.40 12.04 6.48
CA ILE A 70 -9.20 13.26 6.54
C ILE A 70 -8.41 14.34 5.81
N ILE A 71 -9.05 14.97 4.83
CA ILE A 71 -8.43 16.07 4.09
C ILE A 71 -9.06 17.38 4.52
N HIS A 72 -8.22 18.30 4.98
CA HIS A 72 -8.57 19.70 5.14
C HIS A 72 -8.16 20.44 3.88
N ASP A 73 -9.09 21.18 3.30
CA ASP A 73 -8.86 21.91 2.08
C ASP A 73 -8.92 23.41 2.37
N SER A 74 -7.83 24.13 2.09
CA SER A 74 -7.84 25.58 2.20
C SER A 74 -8.26 26.20 0.86
N GLN A 75 -8.79 27.42 0.92
CA GLN A 75 -8.80 28.28 -0.26
C GLN A 75 -7.37 28.47 -0.79
N GLY A 76 -7.22 28.58 -2.11
CA GLY A 76 -5.93 28.87 -2.73
C GLY A 76 -5.42 30.24 -2.29
N PHE A 77 -4.12 30.49 -2.41
CA PHE A 77 -3.54 31.80 -2.15
C PHE A 77 -3.53 32.59 -3.46
N GLU A 78 -4.45 33.53 -3.64
CA GLU A 78 -4.31 34.52 -4.71
C GLU A 78 -3.33 35.63 -4.26
N PRO A 79 -2.49 36.16 -5.17
CA PRO A 79 -1.58 37.27 -4.84
C PRO A 79 -2.36 38.48 -4.31
N GLY A 80 -2.18 38.81 -3.02
CA GLY A 80 -2.83 39.95 -2.35
C GLY A 80 -3.84 39.60 -1.25
N GLU A 81 -4.19 38.32 -1.05
CA GLU A 81 -5.13 37.89 0.00
C GLU A 81 -4.44 37.57 1.34
N GLU A 82 -4.19 38.58 2.18
CA GLU A 82 -3.59 38.38 3.51
C GLU A 82 -4.50 37.57 4.47
N GLY A 83 -5.83 37.65 4.31
CA GLY A 83 -6.80 36.98 5.17
C GLY A 83 -6.75 35.45 5.09
N ASN A 84 -6.45 34.90 3.91
CA ASN A 84 -6.37 33.45 3.70
C ASN A 84 -5.12 32.86 4.34
N ILE A 85 -4.00 33.60 4.36
CA ILE A 85 -2.76 33.18 5.02
C ILE A 85 -2.96 33.12 6.53
N GLN A 86 -3.58 34.13 7.14
CA GLN A 86 -3.82 34.14 8.59
C GLN A 86 -4.75 33.00 8.99
N THR A 87 -5.81 32.76 8.21
CA THR A 87 -6.76 31.66 8.44
C THR A 87 -6.06 30.29 8.45
N VAL A 88 -5.16 30.05 7.48
CA VAL A 88 -4.38 28.81 7.41
C VAL A 88 -3.37 28.71 8.57
N SER A 89 -2.68 29.82 8.89
CA SER A 89 -1.74 29.87 10.02
C SER A 89 -2.41 29.55 11.35
N ASP A 90 -3.57 30.16 11.62
CA ASP A 90 -4.37 29.92 12.83
C ASP A 90 -4.89 28.48 12.88
N PHE A 91 -5.31 27.94 11.74
CA PHE A 91 -5.71 26.53 11.65
C PHE A 91 -4.55 25.58 11.98
N ILE A 92 -3.38 25.79 11.39
CA ILE A 92 -2.18 24.98 11.66
C ILE A 92 -1.81 25.06 13.15
N ASP A 93 -1.77 26.27 13.71
CA ASP A 93 -1.43 26.48 15.12
C ASP A 93 -2.44 25.79 16.06
N ARG A 94 -3.75 25.95 15.80
CA ARG A 94 -4.80 25.26 16.55
C ARG A 94 -4.66 23.74 16.50
N ARG A 95 -4.44 23.17 15.30
CA ARG A 95 -4.29 21.72 15.12
C ARG A 95 -3.02 21.18 15.76
N SER A 96 -1.89 21.92 15.65
CA SER A 96 -0.61 21.52 16.25
C SER A 96 -0.65 21.40 17.78
N LYS A 97 -1.57 22.12 18.42
CA LYS A 97 -1.75 22.17 19.88
C LYS A 97 -2.82 21.19 20.40
N MET A 98 -3.44 20.39 19.54
CA MET A 98 -4.45 19.42 19.97
C MET A 98 -3.80 18.31 20.81
N PRO A 99 -4.42 17.89 21.93
CA PRO A 99 -3.84 16.88 22.81
C PRO A 99 -3.86 15.47 22.20
N ALA A 100 -4.91 15.14 21.44
CA ALA A 100 -5.04 13.86 20.77
C ALA A 100 -4.36 13.88 19.40
N LEU A 101 -3.52 12.89 19.11
CA LEU A 101 -2.87 12.73 17.80
C LEU A 101 -3.89 12.71 16.66
N ALA A 102 -5.04 12.06 16.87
CA ALA A 102 -6.16 12.02 15.94
C ALA A 102 -6.68 13.40 15.48
N ASP A 103 -6.48 14.44 16.29
CA ASP A 103 -6.94 15.80 16.02
C ASP A 103 -5.83 16.74 15.56
N GLN A 104 -4.57 16.31 15.65
CA GLN A 104 -3.41 17.03 15.14
C GLN A 104 -3.32 16.92 13.62
N LEU A 105 -2.61 17.87 13.02
CA LEU A 105 -2.28 17.84 11.60
C LEU A 105 -1.01 17.00 11.38
N HIS A 106 -1.05 16.07 10.44
CA HIS A 106 0.02 15.10 10.23
C HIS A 106 0.93 15.49 9.05
N ALA A 107 0.39 16.18 8.04
CA ALA A 107 1.14 16.70 6.90
C ALA A 107 0.46 17.92 6.27
N ILE A 108 1.24 18.76 5.59
CA ILE A 108 0.77 19.87 4.76
C ILE A 108 1.32 19.71 3.35
N TRP A 109 0.43 19.71 2.35
CA TRP A 109 0.79 19.73 0.95
C TRP A 109 0.39 21.06 0.33
N VAL A 110 1.38 21.82 -0.13
CA VAL A 110 1.20 23.11 -0.80
C VAL A 110 1.34 22.90 -2.30
N CYS A 111 0.22 22.87 -3.02
CA CYS A 111 0.17 22.65 -4.45
C CYS A 111 0.39 23.97 -5.20
N ALA A 112 1.55 24.11 -5.84
CA ALA A 112 1.92 25.27 -6.63
C ALA A 112 1.78 24.96 -8.13
N GLU A 113 1.24 25.87 -8.93
CA GLU A 113 1.31 25.74 -10.39
C GLU A 113 2.70 26.12 -10.89
N ILE A 114 3.10 25.56 -12.04
CA ILE A 114 4.33 25.94 -12.73
C ILE A 114 3.98 27.03 -13.78
N PRO A 115 4.68 28.17 -13.81
CA PRO A 115 5.79 28.58 -12.94
C PRO A 115 5.35 28.99 -11.52
N PHE A 116 6.24 28.78 -10.54
CA PHE A 116 5.94 29.13 -9.16
C PHE A 116 5.98 30.65 -8.96
N ALA A 117 4.83 31.26 -8.74
CA ALA A 117 4.68 32.70 -8.54
C ALA A 117 5.14 33.22 -7.15
N GLY A 118 5.68 32.34 -6.30
CA GLY A 118 6.03 32.65 -4.90
C GLY A 118 4.84 32.47 -3.93
N GLY A 119 5.11 32.57 -2.63
CA GLY A 119 4.11 32.41 -1.57
C GLY A 119 4.73 32.50 -0.16
N ARG A 120 3.90 32.42 0.89
CA ARG A 120 4.39 32.26 2.27
C ARG A 120 4.33 30.79 2.67
N LEU A 121 5.41 30.30 3.28
CA LEU A 121 5.52 28.94 3.82
C LEU A 121 5.32 28.96 5.33
N PHE A 122 4.81 27.87 5.88
CA PHE A 122 4.63 27.70 7.33
C PHE A 122 5.72 26.79 7.91
N GLU A 123 6.12 27.00 9.16
CA GLU A 123 7.31 26.32 9.73
C GLU A 123 6.97 25.21 10.76
N LYS A 124 5.71 25.06 11.17
CA LYS A 124 5.33 24.26 12.35
C LYS A 124 5.01 22.78 12.10
N VAL A 125 4.80 22.36 10.85
CA VAL A 125 4.36 21.00 10.46
C VAL A 125 5.14 20.59 9.21
N PRO A 126 5.41 19.29 8.97
CA PRO A 126 5.96 18.82 7.70
C PRO A 126 5.24 19.42 6.49
N ILE A 127 5.95 20.28 5.75
CA ILE A 127 5.47 20.85 4.49
C ILE A 127 6.16 20.16 3.33
N ILE A 128 5.34 19.76 2.36
CA ILE A 128 5.80 19.37 1.03
C ILE A 128 5.20 20.33 0.01
N VAL A 129 6.05 20.93 -0.82
CA VAL A 129 5.61 21.73 -1.96
C VAL A 129 5.45 20.82 -3.16
N VAL A 130 4.24 20.79 -3.74
CA VAL A 130 3.91 19.95 -4.89
C VAL A 130 3.72 20.87 -6.09
N PHE A 131 4.70 20.91 -6.98
CA PHE A 131 4.57 21.63 -8.25
C PHE A 131 3.70 20.79 -9.21
N THR A 132 2.60 21.36 -9.67
CA THR A 132 1.57 20.69 -10.48
C THR A 132 1.61 21.15 -11.94
N LYS A 133 0.92 20.42 -12.81
CA LYS A 133 0.85 20.69 -14.27
C LYS A 133 2.20 20.54 -14.99
N LEU A 134 3.01 19.58 -14.54
CA LEU A 134 4.30 19.29 -15.17
C LEU A 134 4.16 18.83 -16.64
N ASP A 135 3.06 18.17 -16.96
CA ASP A 135 2.66 17.78 -18.32
C ASP A 135 2.47 18.98 -19.24
N VAL A 136 1.78 20.02 -18.76
CA VAL A 136 1.57 21.26 -19.52
C VAL A 136 2.91 21.96 -19.78
N LEU A 137 3.79 22.03 -18.79
CA LEU A 137 5.14 22.55 -19.00
C LEU A 137 5.91 21.73 -20.04
N ARG A 138 5.81 20.40 -19.99
CA ARG A 138 6.49 19.51 -20.94
C ARG A 138 5.98 19.73 -22.36
N GLU A 139 4.67 19.80 -22.56
CA GLU A 139 4.05 20.06 -23.86
C GLU A 139 4.52 21.42 -24.43
N ASP A 140 4.49 22.47 -23.60
CA ASP A 140 4.94 23.80 -24.00
C ASP A 140 6.42 23.85 -24.39
N LEU A 141 7.27 23.12 -23.67
CA LEU A 141 8.71 23.04 -23.97
C LEU A 141 9.00 22.15 -25.18
N GLY A 142 8.30 21.03 -25.33
CA GLY A 142 8.39 20.16 -26.51
C GLY A 142 8.05 20.93 -27.79
N ASN A 143 6.91 21.64 -27.78
CA ASN A 143 6.48 22.50 -28.89
C ASN A 143 7.50 23.61 -29.22
N LYS A 144 8.25 24.10 -28.23
CA LYS A 144 9.32 25.10 -28.44
C LYS A 144 10.58 24.46 -29.00
N LEU A 145 10.96 23.28 -28.52
CA LEU A 145 12.13 22.53 -28.99
C LEU A 145 11.96 22.13 -30.46
N GLU A 146 10.80 21.58 -30.81
CA GLU A 146 10.45 21.21 -32.19
C GLU A 146 10.62 22.42 -33.15
N LYS A 147 10.02 23.56 -32.80
CA LYS A 147 10.18 24.81 -33.57
C LYS A 147 11.63 25.29 -33.66
N GLN A 148 12.48 25.01 -32.68
CA GLN A 148 13.89 25.37 -32.74
C GLN A 148 14.69 24.46 -33.68
N LEU A 149 14.39 23.16 -33.66
CA LEU A 149 15.01 22.17 -34.55
C LEU A 149 14.64 22.42 -36.02
N GLU A 150 13.36 22.69 -36.29
CA GLU A 150 12.86 23.08 -37.62
C GLU A 150 13.61 24.31 -38.16
N ARG A 151 13.77 25.35 -37.33
CA ARG A 151 14.50 26.58 -37.71
C ARG A 151 15.98 26.35 -37.99
N ARG A 152 16.59 25.36 -37.31
CA ARG A 152 17.99 24.98 -37.51
C ARG A 152 18.17 23.96 -38.64
N GLY A 153 17.08 23.43 -39.20
CA GLY A 153 17.11 22.35 -40.19
C GLY A 153 17.75 21.07 -39.65
N GLN A 154 17.64 20.85 -38.33
CA GLN A 154 18.15 19.64 -37.68
C GLN A 154 17.03 18.63 -37.54
N GLU A 155 17.22 17.43 -38.09
CA GLU A 155 16.38 16.28 -37.80
C GLU A 155 17.10 15.44 -36.76
N ILE A 156 16.44 15.23 -35.63
CA ILE A 156 16.85 14.29 -34.58
C ILE A 156 15.79 13.20 -34.49
N ASN A 157 16.18 12.03 -34.00
CA ASN A 157 15.21 10.95 -33.76
C ASN A 157 14.45 11.20 -32.44
N ASP A 158 13.39 10.42 -32.22
CA ASP A 158 12.51 10.54 -31.05
C ASP A 158 13.27 10.37 -29.72
N ASP A 159 14.23 9.44 -29.64
CA ASP A 159 15.01 9.19 -28.41
C ASP A 159 15.90 10.40 -28.05
N GLU A 160 16.55 11.00 -29.05
CA GLU A 160 17.38 12.18 -28.89
C GLU A 160 16.53 13.41 -28.53
N PHE A 161 15.34 13.55 -29.12
CA PHE A 161 14.38 14.60 -28.78
C PHE A 161 13.92 14.49 -27.32
N GLU A 162 13.53 13.29 -26.88
CA GLU A 162 13.07 13.07 -25.50
C GLU A 162 14.21 13.33 -24.49
N ALA A 163 15.45 12.92 -24.80
CA ALA A 163 16.60 13.19 -23.94
C ALA A 163 16.95 14.69 -23.83
N GLU A 164 16.87 15.44 -24.94
CA GLU A 164 17.06 16.89 -24.93
C GLU A 164 15.92 17.60 -24.18
N LEU A 165 14.68 17.16 -24.40
CA LEU A 165 13.51 17.68 -23.68
C LEU A 165 13.62 17.42 -22.19
N ASP A 166 14.07 16.24 -21.75
CA ASP A 166 14.28 15.92 -20.33
C ASP A 166 15.33 16.83 -19.69
N THR A 167 16.41 17.15 -20.43
CA THR A 167 17.45 18.08 -19.97
C THR A 167 16.90 19.51 -19.82
N ILE A 168 16.10 19.96 -20.80
CA ILE A 168 15.44 21.28 -20.75
C ILE A 168 14.40 21.32 -19.62
N MET A 169 13.65 20.25 -19.42
CA MET A 169 12.67 20.10 -18.34
C MET A 169 13.34 20.21 -16.98
N ALA A 170 14.42 19.46 -16.74
CA ALA A 170 15.13 19.47 -15.46
C ALA A 170 15.67 20.87 -15.12
N SER A 171 16.30 21.54 -16.09
CA SER A 171 16.79 22.91 -15.90
C SER A 171 15.66 23.93 -15.71
N THR A 172 14.56 23.79 -16.46
CA THR A 172 13.42 24.71 -16.38
C THR A 172 12.66 24.54 -15.07
N VAL A 173 12.47 23.32 -14.56
CA VAL A 173 11.88 23.06 -13.23
C VAL A 173 12.76 23.67 -12.14
N GLN A 174 14.09 23.51 -12.25
CA GLN A 174 15.01 24.13 -11.32
C GLN A 174 14.85 25.66 -11.29
N ASP A 175 14.71 26.28 -12.45
CA ASP A 175 14.62 27.73 -12.60
C ASP A 175 13.26 28.32 -12.23
N LEU A 176 12.17 27.65 -12.60
CA LEU A 176 10.80 28.12 -12.40
C LEU A 176 10.19 27.70 -11.06
N CYS A 177 10.77 26.69 -10.39
CA CYS A 177 10.19 26.11 -9.18
C CYS A 177 11.16 26.21 -7.99
N PHE A 178 12.33 25.56 -8.09
CA PHE A 178 13.23 25.42 -6.95
C PHE A 178 13.96 26.73 -6.60
N LYS A 179 14.48 27.47 -7.59
CA LYS A 179 15.15 28.75 -7.34
C LYS A 179 14.23 29.77 -6.64
N PRO A 180 12.98 29.98 -7.08
CA PRO A 180 12.04 30.84 -6.36
C PRO A 180 11.70 30.30 -4.96
N LEU A 181 11.62 28.98 -4.78
CA LEU A 181 11.38 28.37 -3.47
C LEU A 181 12.52 28.66 -2.47
N CYS A 182 13.78 28.53 -2.91
CA CYS A 182 14.96 28.84 -2.10
C CYS A 182 15.07 30.33 -1.76
N ALA A 183 14.45 31.22 -2.54
CA ALA A 183 14.44 32.65 -2.23
C ALA A 183 13.52 33.01 -1.05
N LEU A 184 12.62 32.10 -0.63
CA LEU A 184 11.64 32.34 0.43
C LEU A 184 12.13 32.00 1.84
N THR A 185 13.12 31.10 1.97
CA THR A 185 13.59 30.60 3.27
C THR A 185 15.04 30.09 3.16
N SER A 186 15.80 30.17 4.26
CA SER A 186 17.14 29.60 4.35
C SER A 186 17.14 28.06 4.31
N GLU A 187 16.04 27.44 4.71
CA GLU A 187 15.85 25.99 4.67
C GLU A 187 14.60 25.66 3.84
N PRO A 188 14.74 25.45 2.52
CA PRO A 188 13.60 25.18 1.65
C PRO A 188 12.91 23.86 2.05
N PRO A 189 11.56 23.81 2.04
CA PRO A 189 10.83 22.58 2.29
C PRO A 189 11.15 21.54 1.22
N LYS A 190 10.87 20.28 1.55
CA LYS A 190 10.88 19.19 0.57
C LYS A 190 9.87 19.51 -0.54
N TRP A 191 10.18 19.13 -1.76
CA TRP A 191 9.33 19.41 -2.91
C TRP A 191 9.36 18.27 -3.91
N VAL A 192 8.31 18.23 -4.73
CA VAL A 192 8.19 17.30 -5.86
C VAL A 192 7.44 18.01 -6.99
N ALA A 193 7.83 17.77 -8.24
CA ALA A 193 7.08 18.22 -9.41
C ALA A 193 6.35 17.03 -10.03
N THR A 194 5.06 17.19 -10.32
CA THR A 194 4.19 16.09 -10.72
C THR A 194 3.11 16.51 -11.71
N SER A 195 2.55 15.51 -12.36
CA SER A 195 1.28 15.60 -13.07
C SER A 195 0.44 14.37 -12.76
N THR A 196 -0.87 14.57 -12.73
CA THR A 196 -1.86 13.52 -12.46
C THR A 196 -2.52 12.98 -13.74
N THR A 197 -2.31 13.66 -14.87
CA THR A 197 -2.92 13.37 -16.16
C THR A 197 -2.01 12.54 -17.06
N ASP A 198 -0.69 12.74 -16.98
CA ASP A 198 0.27 12.01 -17.81
C ASP A 198 0.87 10.80 -17.04
N PRO A 199 0.73 9.56 -17.57
CA PRO A 199 1.27 8.35 -16.95
C PRO A 199 2.76 8.37 -16.65
N ARG A 200 3.54 9.17 -17.38
CA ARG A 200 5.00 9.33 -17.18
C ARG A 200 5.35 9.84 -15.78
N TYR A 201 4.44 10.58 -15.16
CA TYR A 201 4.65 11.16 -13.84
C TYR A 201 4.05 10.34 -12.69
N LYS A 202 3.53 9.12 -12.94
CA LYS A 202 3.04 8.24 -11.86
C LYS A 202 4.08 8.00 -10.76
N THR A 203 5.36 7.90 -11.13
CA THR A 203 6.48 7.72 -10.19
C THR A 203 6.65 8.92 -9.25
N THR A 204 6.38 10.14 -9.71
CA THR A 204 6.45 11.37 -8.88
C THR A 204 5.35 11.41 -7.81
N ILE A 205 4.21 10.75 -8.03
CA ILE A 205 3.18 10.56 -7.00
C ILE A 205 3.68 9.62 -5.90
N ALA A 206 4.43 8.57 -6.26
CA ALA A 206 5.07 7.70 -5.29
C ALA A 206 6.19 8.45 -4.52
N GLU A 207 6.92 9.34 -5.18
CA GLU A 207 7.91 10.22 -4.54
C GLU A 207 7.28 11.17 -3.50
N LEU A 208 6.11 11.75 -3.79
CA LEU A 208 5.35 12.54 -2.80
C LEU A 208 5.07 11.73 -1.53
N VAL A 209 4.65 10.48 -1.66
CA VAL A 209 4.42 9.58 -0.52
C VAL A 209 5.72 9.32 0.23
N THR A 210 6.82 9.04 -0.47
CA THR A 210 8.14 8.84 0.14
C THR A 210 8.57 10.06 0.97
N LEU A 211 8.44 11.27 0.42
CA LEU A 211 8.75 12.51 1.15
C LEU A 211 7.87 12.69 2.40
N ALA A 212 6.57 12.37 2.31
CA ALA A 212 5.67 12.44 3.46
C ALA A 212 6.09 11.46 4.57
N LEU A 213 6.51 10.26 4.20
CA LEU A 213 7.01 9.25 5.12
C LEU A 213 8.35 9.65 5.75
N GLU A 214 9.28 10.21 4.98
CA GLU A 214 10.58 10.71 5.49
C GLU A 214 10.41 11.80 6.55
N LEU A 215 9.43 12.69 6.39
CA LEU A 215 9.17 13.77 7.33
C LEU A 215 8.39 13.31 8.58
N THR A 216 7.82 12.11 8.56
CA THR A 216 7.00 11.58 9.65
C THR A 216 7.87 10.90 10.71
N LYS A 217 8.07 11.59 11.84
CA LYS A 217 8.95 11.11 12.93
C LYS A 217 8.28 10.13 13.88
N ILE A 218 6.95 10.17 14.02
CA ILE A 218 6.20 9.32 14.93
C ILE A 218 5.90 8.00 14.23
N GLU A 219 6.40 6.89 14.77
CA GLU A 219 6.29 5.56 14.16
C GLU A 219 4.84 5.15 13.82
N ASN A 220 3.89 5.35 14.73
CA ASN A 220 2.50 4.94 14.47
C ASN A 220 1.82 5.84 13.42
N VAL A 221 2.19 7.12 13.36
CA VAL A 221 1.75 8.03 12.28
C VAL A 221 2.38 7.63 10.96
N TRP A 222 3.65 7.21 10.97
CA TRP A 222 4.34 6.71 9.79
C TRP A 222 3.63 5.48 9.22
N ILE A 223 3.27 4.52 10.10
CA ILE A 223 2.54 3.31 9.70
C ILE A 223 1.18 3.69 9.14
N GLU A 224 0.40 4.53 9.83
CA GLU A 224 -0.90 4.96 9.31
C GLU A 224 -0.77 5.71 7.97
N MET A 225 0.25 6.55 7.77
CA MET A 225 0.52 7.23 6.47
C MET A 225 0.79 6.23 5.35
N ALA A 226 1.62 5.23 5.63
CA ALA A 226 1.94 4.19 4.67
C ALA A 226 0.73 3.28 4.35
N ILE A 227 -0.20 3.10 5.30
CA ILE A 227 -1.48 2.38 5.09
C ILE A 227 -2.50 3.26 4.34
N ALA A 228 -2.56 4.55 4.65
CA ALA A 228 -3.54 5.47 4.10
C ALA A 228 -3.38 5.69 2.59
N GLN A 229 -2.13 5.82 2.13
CA GLN A 229 -1.80 5.99 0.71
C GLN A 229 -2.09 4.72 -0.11
N ARG A 230 -2.40 4.88 -1.40
CA ARG A 230 -2.70 3.79 -2.34
C ARG A 230 -1.92 3.89 -3.65
N SER A 231 -0.81 4.62 -3.67
CA SER A 231 -0.02 4.91 -4.87
C SER A 231 1.40 4.34 -4.86
N ASN A 232 1.88 3.86 -3.71
CA ASN A 232 3.24 3.38 -3.51
C ASN A 232 3.23 2.00 -2.83
N ALA A 233 3.51 0.93 -3.60
CA ALA A 233 3.55 -0.44 -3.09
C ALA A 233 4.67 -0.66 -2.07
N GLN A 234 5.82 -0.02 -2.27
CA GLN A 234 6.97 -0.15 -1.37
C GLN A 234 6.64 0.37 0.03
N ALA A 235 5.91 1.48 0.14
CA ALA A 235 5.43 1.98 1.41
C ALA A 235 4.51 0.96 2.14
N SER A 236 3.63 0.28 1.40
CA SER A 236 2.76 -0.78 1.94
C SER A 236 3.55 -2.02 2.41
N ILE A 237 4.62 -2.39 1.68
CA ILE A 237 5.55 -3.46 2.08
C ILE A 237 6.27 -3.08 3.38
N ASP A 238 6.84 -1.87 3.42
CA ASP A 238 7.56 -1.38 4.60
C ASP A 238 6.64 -1.30 5.82
N ALA A 239 5.38 -0.87 5.63
CA ALA A 239 4.35 -0.90 6.67
C ALA A 239 4.03 -2.33 7.12
N SER A 240 3.91 -3.30 6.20
CA SER A 240 3.64 -4.69 6.53
C SER A 240 4.75 -5.28 7.39
N ILE A 241 6.00 -4.97 7.07
CA ILE A 241 7.18 -5.36 7.85
C ILE A 241 7.17 -4.69 9.23
N ARG A 242 6.89 -3.39 9.32
CA ARG A 242 6.83 -2.67 10.61
C ARG A 242 5.69 -3.16 11.50
N VAL A 243 4.51 -3.41 10.95
CA VAL A 243 3.37 -4.00 11.67
C VAL A 243 3.73 -5.41 12.16
N GLY A 244 4.24 -6.26 11.27
CA GLY A 244 4.66 -7.62 11.61
C GLY A 244 5.68 -7.66 12.74
N ARG A 245 6.66 -6.75 12.71
CA ARG A 245 7.66 -6.54 13.75
C ARG A 245 7.08 -6.27 15.12
N LYS A 246 5.91 -5.63 15.24
CA LYS A 246 5.38 -5.16 16.53
C LYS A 246 4.80 -6.27 17.38
N ARG A 247 4.15 -7.28 16.77
CA ARG A 247 3.40 -8.29 17.52
C ARG A 247 3.66 -9.72 17.07
N TYR A 248 3.04 -10.14 15.96
CA TYR A 248 2.87 -11.57 15.66
C TYR A 248 4.07 -12.25 15.01
N TRP A 249 4.96 -11.53 14.34
CA TRP A 249 6.16 -12.19 13.77
C TRP A 249 7.12 -12.65 14.86
N ARG A 250 7.14 -11.99 16.02
CA ARG A 250 7.85 -12.49 17.22
C ARG A 250 7.21 -13.75 17.79
N GLY A 251 5.91 -13.94 17.54
CA GLY A 251 5.12 -15.11 17.89
C GLY A 251 5.58 -16.40 17.20
N LEU A 252 6.19 -16.28 16.01
CA LEU A 252 6.56 -17.41 15.15
C LEU A 252 7.51 -18.42 15.80
N ILE A 253 8.32 -17.97 16.75
CA ILE A 253 9.28 -18.82 17.49
C ILE A 253 9.07 -18.74 19.01
N SER A 254 8.06 -18.00 19.48
CA SER A 254 7.71 -17.92 20.90
C SER A 254 6.54 -18.85 21.21
N ASP A 255 6.16 -18.92 22.48
CA ASP A 255 5.08 -19.81 22.92
C ASP A 255 3.69 -19.16 22.78
N ILE A 256 3.62 -17.93 22.23
CA ILE A 256 2.36 -17.18 22.05
C ILE A 256 1.36 -17.94 21.17
N PHE A 257 1.83 -18.70 20.19
CA PHE A 257 0.97 -19.51 19.32
C PHE A 257 0.81 -20.96 19.76
N LEU A 258 1.53 -21.40 20.80
CA LEU A 258 1.59 -22.81 21.18
C LEU A 258 0.20 -23.32 21.58
N GLY A 259 -0.27 -24.35 20.88
CA GLY A 259 -1.59 -24.95 21.14
C GLY A 259 -2.76 -24.26 20.45
N LEU A 260 -2.57 -23.08 19.84
CA LEU A 260 -3.60 -22.44 19.02
C LEU A 260 -3.80 -23.20 17.70
N THR A 261 -5.01 -23.13 17.15
CA THR A 261 -5.30 -23.70 15.83
C THR A 261 -4.51 -22.94 14.76
N MET A 262 -3.92 -23.64 13.78
CA MET A 262 -3.17 -22.97 12.71
C MET A 262 -4.06 -21.96 11.97
N ARG A 263 -5.31 -22.33 11.67
CA ARG A 263 -6.32 -21.42 11.09
C ARG A 263 -6.43 -20.10 11.85
N SER A 264 -6.62 -20.13 13.18
CA SER A 264 -6.75 -18.90 13.98
C SER A 264 -5.52 -17.99 13.90
N VAL A 265 -4.31 -18.56 13.81
CA VAL A 265 -3.07 -17.81 13.64
C VAL A 265 -3.03 -17.19 12.24
N LEU A 266 -3.38 -17.96 11.20
CA LEU A 266 -3.42 -17.46 9.82
C LEU A 266 -4.46 -16.36 9.62
N ASP A 267 -5.65 -16.47 10.23
CA ASP A 267 -6.71 -15.45 10.13
C ASP A 267 -6.21 -14.09 10.65
N VAL A 268 -5.45 -14.08 11.75
CA VAL A 268 -4.92 -12.86 12.36
C VAL A 268 -3.80 -12.28 11.52
N LEU A 269 -2.88 -13.11 11.04
CA LEU A 269 -1.81 -12.70 10.14
C LEU A 269 -2.38 -12.15 8.82
N GLN A 270 -3.40 -12.82 8.27
CA GLN A 270 -4.10 -12.39 7.07
C GLN A 270 -4.73 -11.03 7.28
N LYS A 271 -5.51 -10.84 8.35
CA LYS A 271 -6.14 -9.55 8.67
C LYS A 271 -5.11 -8.44 8.82
N ASP A 272 -4.03 -8.68 9.56
CA ASP A 272 -2.99 -7.65 9.75
C ASP A 272 -2.32 -7.26 8.44
N ILE A 273 -1.94 -8.23 7.59
CA ILE A 273 -1.31 -7.92 6.31
C ILE A 273 -2.35 -7.24 5.40
N VAL A 274 -3.52 -7.81 5.18
CA VAL A 274 -4.56 -7.25 4.29
C VAL A 274 -4.95 -5.83 4.67
N ASN A 275 -5.14 -5.56 5.96
CA ASN A 275 -5.50 -4.22 6.44
C ASN A 275 -4.42 -3.17 6.17
N VAL A 276 -3.13 -3.55 6.15
CA VAL A 276 -2.03 -2.62 5.87
C VAL A 276 -2.09 -2.11 4.43
N TRP A 277 -2.47 -2.95 3.48
CA TRP A 277 -2.52 -2.56 2.07
C TRP A 277 -3.69 -1.63 1.74
N ASN A 278 -4.72 -1.60 2.61
CA ASN A 278 -5.86 -0.70 2.53
C ASN A 278 -6.45 -0.59 1.11
N MET A 279 -6.49 -1.67 0.33
CA MET A 279 -7.04 -1.62 -1.03
C MET A 279 -8.58 -1.52 -0.98
N HIS A 280 -9.19 -0.96 -2.03
CA HIS A 280 -10.64 -0.81 -2.09
C HIS A 280 -11.33 -2.16 -2.35
N ASP A 281 -11.70 -2.87 -1.28
CA ASP A 281 -12.35 -4.19 -1.33
C ASP A 281 -13.71 -4.16 -0.61
N PRO A 282 -14.76 -3.59 -1.24
CA PRO A 282 -16.06 -3.42 -0.60
C PRO A 282 -16.74 -4.76 -0.22
N GLU A 283 -16.47 -5.82 -0.98
CA GLU A 283 -16.99 -7.17 -0.72
C GLU A 283 -16.11 -8.01 0.20
N LYS A 284 -14.97 -7.45 0.65
CA LYS A 284 -14.00 -8.10 1.53
C LYS A 284 -13.50 -9.45 0.99
N HIS A 285 -13.30 -9.55 -0.32
CA HIS A 285 -12.75 -10.75 -0.97
C HIS A 285 -11.47 -11.25 -0.32
N LEU A 286 -10.58 -10.35 0.12
CA LEU A 286 -9.32 -10.68 0.76
C LEU A 286 -9.45 -11.19 2.21
N GLN A 287 -10.66 -11.20 2.76
CA GLN A 287 -10.99 -11.76 4.08
C GLN A 287 -11.92 -12.98 3.98
N LYS A 288 -12.30 -13.39 2.77
CA LYS A 288 -13.11 -14.58 2.54
C LYS A 288 -12.28 -15.86 2.77
N PRO A 289 -12.88 -16.94 3.29
CA PRO A 289 -12.18 -18.18 3.58
C PRO A 289 -11.58 -18.84 2.32
N GLU A 290 -12.16 -18.60 1.15
CA GLU A 290 -11.67 -19.07 -0.15
C GLU A 290 -10.29 -18.48 -0.48
N PHE A 291 -10.05 -17.21 -0.16
CA PHE A 291 -8.73 -16.62 -0.36
C PHE A 291 -7.68 -17.25 0.55
N LEU A 292 -8.04 -17.47 1.82
CA LEU A 292 -7.16 -18.14 2.78
C LEU A 292 -6.86 -19.59 2.37
N ALA A 293 -7.85 -20.29 1.80
CA ALA A 293 -7.69 -21.62 1.25
C ALA A 293 -6.68 -21.65 0.10
N LEU A 294 -6.79 -20.71 -0.85
CA LEU A 294 -5.84 -20.58 -1.94
C LEU A 294 -4.42 -20.29 -1.44
N LEU A 295 -4.25 -19.39 -0.48
CA LEU A 295 -2.95 -19.14 0.16
C LEU A 295 -2.39 -20.39 0.86
N SER A 296 -3.25 -21.19 1.49
CA SER A 296 -2.83 -22.46 2.11
C SER A 296 -2.28 -23.46 1.10
N ALA A 297 -2.83 -23.47 -0.12
CA ALA A 297 -2.34 -24.30 -1.22
C ALA A 297 -1.03 -23.76 -1.80
N VAL A 298 -0.83 -22.43 -1.82
CA VAL A 298 0.46 -21.84 -2.25
C VAL A 298 1.60 -22.33 -1.36
N VAL A 299 1.40 -22.35 -0.02
CA VAL A 299 2.41 -22.73 1.00
C VAL A 299 2.63 -24.26 1.09
N GLU A 300 1.73 -25.07 0.53
CA GLU A 300 1.62 -26.51 0.81
C GLU A 300 2.92 -27.30 0.54
N ASP A 301 3.74 -26.90 -0.45
CA ASP A 301 5.01 -27.56 -0.81
C ASP A 301 6.13 -27.36 0.24
N LEU A 302 5.94 -26.43 1.17
CA LEU A 302 6.83 -26.25 2.33
C LEU A 302 6.36 -27.04 3.56
N SER A 303 5.24 -27.72 3.50
CA SER A 303 4.78 -28.62 4.55
C SER A 303 5.49 -29.97 4.48
N ASP A 304 5.67 -30.61 5.64
CA ASP A 304 6.09 -32.01 5.73
C ASP A 304 4.86 -32.96 5.72
N GLU A 305 3.64 -32.42 5.67
CA GLU A 305 2.38 -33.17 5.62
C GLU A 305 2.12 -33.75 4.22
N ALA A 306 1.43 -34.89 4.16
CA ALA A 306 1.09 -35.53 2.88
C ALA A 306 0.09 -34.68 2.08
N THR A 307 0.36 -34.47 0.80
CA THR A 307 -0.59 -33.82 -0.12
C THR A 307 -1.76 -34.76 -0.38
N ASN A 308 -2.93 -34.42 0.16
CA ASN A 308 -4.17 -35.12 -0.13
C ASN A 308 -4.95 -34.38 -1.23
N ASN A 309 -5.25 -35.08 -2.33
CA ASN A 309 -6.00 -34.54 -3.48
C ASN A 309 -7.52 -34.56 -3.24
N TYR A 310 -7.98 -33.81 -2.23
CA TYR A 310 -9.40 -33.60 -2.01
C TYR A 310 -9.90 -32.39 -2.80
N PRO A 311 -11.02 -32.51 -3.55
CA PRO A 311 -11.57 -31.39 -4.30
C PRO A 311 -12.18 -30.33 -3.37
N LEU A 312 -11.89 -29.07 -3.68
CA LEU A 312 -12.57 -27.92 -3.08
C LEU A 312 -14.04 -27.91 -3.53
N THR A 313 -15.00 -27.74 -2.60
CA THR A 313 -16.42 -27.62 -2.97
C THR A 313 -17.12 -26.50 -2.21
N GLU A 314 -18.13 -25.91 -2.82
CA GLU A 314 -19.02 -24.90 -2.22
C GLU A 314 -19.63 -25.39 -0.88
N LYS A 315 -19.87 -26.70 -0.75
CA LYS A 315 -20.33 -27.32 0.52
C LYS A 315 -19.30 -27.23 1.63
N ALA A 316 -18.01 -27.37 1.32
CA ALA A 316 -16.95 -27.20 2.29
C ALA A 316 -16.86 -25.74 2.77
N VAL A 317 -17.08 -24.77 1.87
CA VAL A 317 -17.15 -23.34 2.19
C VAL A 317 -18.30 -23.07 3.18
N GLN A 318 -19.51 -23.50 2.84
CA GLN A 318 -20.70 -23.27 3.67
C GLN A 318 -20.56 -23.87 5.08
N ALA A 319 -19.99 -25.08 5.20
CA ALA A 319 -19.75 -25.73 6.48
C ALA A 319 -18.79 -24.93 7.39
N ILE A 320 -17.81 -24.23 6.81
CA ILE A 320 -16.86 -23.39 7.56
C ILE A 320 -17.48 -22.05 7.97
N ILE A 321 -18.34 -21.48 7.13
CA ILE A 321 -19.11 -20.27 7.49
C ILE A 321 -20.02 -20.56 8.68
N GLU A 322 -20.72 -21.69 8.66
CA GLU A 322 -21.63 -22.10 9.72
C GLU A 322 -20.90 -22.54 10.99
N ASN A 323 -19.72 -23.16 10.84
CA ASN A 323 -18.88 -23.56 11.96
C ASN A 323 -17.38 -23.36 11.64
N PRO A 324 -16.76 -22.27 12.11
CA PRO A 324 -15.34 -21.96 11.88
C PRO A 324 -14.35 -22.98 12.45
N THR A 325 -14.81 -23.90 13.29
CA THR A 325 -14.00 -24.99 13.86
C THR A 325 -14.27 -26.36 13.22
N ALA A 326 -15.24 -26.44 12.30
CA ALA A 326 -15.57 -27.70 11.65
C ALA A 326 -14.43 -28.17 10.75
N ILE A 327 -14.04 -29.42 10.97
CA ILE A 327 -13.42 -30.26 9.94
C ILE A 327 -14.56 -30.69 9.03
N VAL A 328 -14.41 -30.54 7.72
CA VAL A 328 -15.45 -30.90 6.76
C VAL A 328 -15.71 -32.41 6.86
N ILE A 329 -16.89 -32.78 7.38
CA ILE A 329 -17.27 -34.19 7.60
C ILE A 329 -18.00 -34.73 6.36
N ALA A 330 -17.61 -35.95 6.01
CA ALA A 330 -17.83 -36.67 4.77
C ALA A 330 -19.22 -37.30 4.60
N GLY A 331 -19.55 -37.62 3.34
CA GLY A 331 -20.42 -38.76 3.00
C GLY A 331 -19.59 -40.05 2.78
N PRO A 332 -20.21 -41.19 2.48
CA PRO A 332 -19.54 -42.51 2.48
C PRO A 332 -18.36 -42.69 1.52
N THR A 333 -18.16 -41.80 0.55
CA THR A 333 -17.16 -41.97 -0.52
C THR A 333 -16.36 -40.72 -0.89
N ALA A 334 -16.62 -39.55 -0.29
CA ALA A 334 -15.87 -38.33 -0.61
C ALA A 334 -15.67 -37.43 0.62
N VAL A 335 -14.41 -37.15 0.94
CA VAL A 335 -14.01 -36.10 1.87
C VAL A 335 -13.82 -34.82 1.03
N PHE A 336 -14.60 -33.79 1.34
CA PHE A 336 -14.40 -32.46 0.76
C PHE A 336 -13.52 -31.65 1.70
N VAL A 337 -12.60 -30.86 1.17
CA VAL A 337 -11.64 -30.11 1.99
C VAL A 337 -11.54 -28.70 1.46
N LEU A 338 -11.60 -27.72 2.36
CA LEU A 338 -11.33 -26.34 1.98
C LEU A 338 -9.85 -25.97 2.08
N PHE A 339 -9.10 -26.49 3.06
CA PHE A 339 -7.72 -26.05 3.32
C PHE A 339 -6.71 -27.19 3.17
N ALA A 340 -5.48 -26.85 2.77
CA ALA A 340 -4.34 -27.76 2.81
C ALA A 340 -4.17 -28.40 4.21
N GLU A 341 -3.61 -29.61 4.25
CA GLU A 341 -3.55 -30.43 5.49
C GLU A 341 -2.88 -29.70 6.66
N TRP A 342 -1.80 -28.96 6.38
CA TRP A 342 -1.00 -28.26 7.38
C TRP A 342 -1.78 -27.21 8.19
N VAL A 343 -2.89 -26.68 7.65
CA VAL A 343 -3.74 -25.69 8.31
C VAL A 343 -4.70 -26.31 9.33
N ARG A 344 -4.96 -27.62 9.24
CA ARG A 344 -5.96 -28.29 10.09
C ARG A 344 -5.45 -28.64 11.49
N GLY A 345 -4.15 -28.56 11.69
CA GLY A 345 -3.50 -28.84 12.95
C GLY A 345 -3.49 -27.67 13.94
N THR A 346 -2.88 -27.91 15.08
CA THR A 346 -2.47 -26.88 16.02
C THR A 346 -1.01 -26.49 15.78
N TYR A 347 -0.66 -25.25 16.09
CA TYR A 347 0.73 -24.81 16.03
C TYR A 347 1.54 -25.49 17.14
N LYS A 348 2.61 -26.18 16.74
CA LYS A 348 3.47 -27.01 17.62
C LYS A 348 4.93 -26.53 17.70
N LYS A 349 5.24 -25.34 17.17
CA LYS A 349 6.61 -24.78 17.17
C LYS A 349 7.65 -25.77 16.60
N THR A 350 7.29 -26.48 15.54
CA THR A 350 8.19 -27.36 14.78
C THR A 350 8.82 -26.60 13.61
N LYS A 351 9.89 -27.14 13.00
CA LYS A 351 10.48 -26.56 11.78
C LYS A 351 9.43 -26.40 10.68
N CYS A 352 8.60 -27.42 10.46
CA CYS A 352 7.47 -27.36 9.53
C CYS A 352 6.51 -26.22 9.87
N SER A 353 6.06 -26.08 11.13
CA SER A 353 5.12 -25.02 11.51
C SER A 353 5.69 -23.63 11.28
N VAL A 354 6.97 -23.41 11.61
CA VAL A 354 7.61 -22.11 11.38
C VAL A 354 7.82 -21.86 9.89
N ARG A 355 8.26 -22.87 9.12
CA ARG A 355 8.42 -22.80 7.67
C ARG A 355 7.12 -22.37 6.99
N CYS A 356 6.00 -23.01 7.33
CA CYS A 356 4.69 -22.70 6.76
C CYS A 356 4.19 -21.30 7.16
N LEU A 357 4.38 -20.87 8.41
CA LEU A 357 3.96 -19.52 8.81
C LEU A 357 4.83 -18.40 8.20
N VAL A 358 6.14 -18.62 8.09
CA VAL A 358 7.06 -17.70 7.40
C VAL A 358 6.67 -17.59 5.94
N ALA A 359 6.45 -18.73 5.28
CA ALA A 359 5.97 -18.76 3.90
C ALA A 359 4.64 -18.03 3.74
N PHE A 360 3.65 -18.32 4.58
CA PHE A 360 2.36 -17.64 4.54
C PHE A 360 2.49 -16.11 4.62
N ILE A 361 3.32 -15.59 5.53
CA ILE A 361 3.56 -14.15 5.67
C ILE A 361 4.19 -13.57 4.39
N VAL A 362 5.23 -14.23 3.87
CA VAL A 362 5.95 -13.79 2.67
C VAL A 362 5.04 -13.88 1.45
N ASP A 363 4.40 -15.02 1.22
CA ASP A 363 3.53 -15.32 0.09
C ASP A 363 2.34 -14.38 0.04
N LEU A 364 1.69 -14.13 1.18
CA LEU A 364 0.59 -13.17 1.25
C LEU A 364 1.10 -11.77 0.94
N THR A 365 2.23 -11.32 1.52
CA THR A 365 2.76 -9.98 1.25
C THR A 365 3.11 -9.78 -0.21
N LEU A 366 3.75 -10.77 -0.86
CA LEU A 366 4.14 -10.71 -2.28
C LEU A 366 2.94 -10.89 -3.23
N THR A 367 1.90 -11.62 -2.81
CA THR A 367 0.61 -11.68 -3.53
C THR A 367 -0.08 -10.33 -3.47
N MET A 368 -0.09 -9.68 -2.31
CA MET A 368 -0.68 -8.35 -2.13
C MET A 368 0.06 -7.27 -2.93
N ASP A 369 1.38 -7.37 -3.01
CA ASP A 369 2.23 -6.54 -3.88
C ASP A 369 1.85 -6.69 -5.36
N THR A 370 1.72 -7.94 -5.82
CA THR A 370 1.25 -8.23 -7.18
C THR A 370 -0.16 -7.68 -7.44
N LEU A 371 -1.08 -7.88 -6.49
CA LEU A 371 -2.45 -7.38 -6.57
C LEU A 371 -2.50 -5.85 -6.62
N PHE A 372 -1.64 -5.17 -5.86
CA PHE A 372 -1.57 -3.72 -5.82
C PHE A 372 -1.24 -3.13 -7.19
N TYR A 373 -0.24 -3.66 -7.89
CA TYR A 373 0.09 -3.19 -9.25
C TYR A 373 -1.01 -3.51 -10.27
N LEU A 374 -1.68 -4.66 -10.15
CA LEU A 374 -2.84 -5.00 -10.96
C LEU A 374 -3.99 -4.00 -10.77
N VAL A 375 -4.27 -3.60 -9.53
CA VAL A 375 -5.28 -2.59 -9.20
C VAL A 375 -4.84 -1.20 -9.71
N LEU A 376 -3.57 -0.82 -9.51
CA LEU A 376 -3.04 0.48 -9.90
C LEU A 376 -3.02 0.67 -11.43
N SER A 377 -2.67 -0.38 -12.19
CA SER A 377 -2.68 -0.36 -13.66
C SER A 377 -4.09 -0.15 -14.24
N ARG A 378 -5.13 -0.51 -13.47
CA ARG A 378 -6.54 -0.39 -13.85
C ARG A 378 -7.24 0.83 -13.22
N GLY A 379 -6.48 1.82 -12.76
CA GLY A 379 -7.05 3.05 -12.19
C GLY A 379 -7.65 2.88 -10.79
N GLN A 380 -7.08 2.00 -9.96
CA GLN A 380 -7.51 1.80 -8.57
C GLN A 380 -8.99 1.37 -8.41
N THR A 381 -9.45 0.54 -9.35
CA THR A 381 -10.81 -0.02 -9.32
C THR A 381 -11.06 -0.92 -8.11
N PRO A 382 -12.33 -1.09 -7.68
CA PRO A 382 -12.68 -2.03 -6.62
C PRO A 382 -12.12 -3.43 -6.91
N ILE A 383 -11.59 -4.09 -5.88
CA ILE A 383 -11.08 -5.45 -6.01
C ILE A 383 -12.22 -6.38 -6.41
N LYS A 384 -11.94 -7.21 -7.42
CA LYS A 384 -12.78 -8.31 -7.87
C LYS A 384 -12.06 -9.64 -7.67
N ILE A 385 -12.80 -10.74 -7.58
CA ILE A 385 -12.22 -12.09 -7.48
C ILE A 385 -11.25 -12.38 -8.63
N ALA A 386 -11.61 -11.96 -9.85
CA ALA A 386 -10.73 -12.05 -11.03
C ALA A 386 -9.33 -11.47 -10.77
N LEU A 387 -9.23 -10.29 -10.15
CA LEU A 387 -7.96 -9.63 -9.81
C LEU A 387 -7.15 -10.44 -8.78
N VAL A 388 -7.84 -10.94 -7.74
CA VAL A 388 -7.22 -11.77 -6.69
C VAL A 388 -6.67 -13.06 -7.30
N ASN A 389 -7.45 -13.69 -8.18
CA ASN A 389 -7.06 -14.89 -8.91
C ASN A 389 -5.81 -14.64 -9.78
N SER A 390 -5.77 -13.53 -10.54
CA SER A 390 -4.59 -13.16 -11.34
C SER A 390 -3.36 -13.01 -10.44
N ALA A 391 -3.47 -12.22 -9.37
CA ALA A 391 -2.36 -11.94 -8.46
C ALA A 391 -1.77 -13.21 -7.87
N LEU A 392 -2.62 -14.15 -7.43
CA LEU A 392 -2.20 -15.45 -6.91
C LEU A 392 -1.48 -16.29 -7.97
N ARG A 393 -1.99 -16.38 -9.20
CA ARG A 393 -1.34 -17.15 -10.29
C ARG A 393 0.04 -16.60 -10.61
N ILE A 394 0.13 -15.27 -10.73
CA ILE A 394 1.37 -14.58 -11.05
C ILE A 394 2.41 -14.76 -9.94
N TYR A 395 1.98 -14.65 -8.68
CA TYR A 395 2.87 -14.94 -7.57
C TYR A 395 3.30 -16.43 -7.56
N ASN A 396 2.35 -17.34 -7.75
CA ASN A 396 2.60 -18.79 -7.73
C ASN A 396 3.61 -19.20 -8.80
N SER A 397 3.61 -18.59 -10.00
CA SER A 397 4.60 -18.89 -11.05
C SER A 397 6.03 -18.45 -10.71
N ARG A 398 6.23 -17.62 -9.68
CA ARG A 398 7.55 -17.13 -9.24
C ARG A 398 7.92 -17.51 -7.81
N LYS A 399 7.12 -18.34 -7.13
CA LYS A 399 7.34 -18.71 -5.71
C LYS A 399 8.53 -19.63 -5.47
N ALA A 400 8.97 -20.40 -6.47
CA ALA A 400 10.01 -21.42 -6.32
C ALA A 400 11.32 -20.92 -5.64
N PRO A 401 11.96 -19.81 -6.07
CA PRO A 401 13.14 -19.28 -5.39
C PRO A 401 12.86 -18.81 -3.95
N VAL A 402 11.68 -18.25 -3.69
CA VAL A 402 11.25 -17.82 -2.36
C VAL A 402 11.16 -19.03 -1.43
N HIS A 403 10.44 -20.07 -1.87
CA HIS A 403 10.24 -21.30 -1.11
C HIS A 403 11.55 -22.03 -0.86
N ALA A 404 12.44 -22.10 -1.85
CA ALA A 404 13.77 -22.68 -1.68
C ALA A 404 14.60 -21.91 -0.63
N SER A 405 14.55 -20.58 -0.63
CA SER A 405 15.23 -19.72 0.36
C SER A 405 14.70 -19.94 1.78
N ILE A 406 13.37 -20.02 1.94
CA ILE A 406 12.73 -20.29 3.23
C ILE A 406 13.11 -21.68 3.73
N LYS A 407 12.99 -22.71 2.88
CA LYS A 407 13.30 -24.10 3.22
C LYS A 407 14.75 -24.27 3.64
N ALA A 408 15.70 -23.80 2.82
CA ALA A 408 17.13 -23.89 3.11
C ALA A 408 17.50 -23.22 4.44
N TRP A 409 16.89 -22.06 4.73
CA TRP A 409 17.16 -21.33 5.97
C TRP A 409 16.60 -22.02 7.22
N VAL A 410 15.33 -22.45 7.19
CA VAL A 410 14.69 -23.11 8.35
C VAL A 410 15.29 -24.50 8.60
N ASP A 411 15.61 -25.25 7.54
CA ASP A 411 16.15 -26.60 7.68
C ASP A 411 17.57 -26.58 8.28
N GLY A 412 18.34 -25.51 8.01
CA GLY A 412 19.66 -25.27 8.60
C GLY A 412 19.66 -24.95 10.09
N TRP A 413 18.51 -24.76 10.72
CA TRP A 413 18.45 -24.48 12.17
C TRP A 413 18.78 -25.70 13.02
N GLY A 414 19.44 -25.46 14.16
CA GLY A 414 19.53 -26.45 15.24
C GLY A 414 18.22 -26.50 16.05
N THR A 415 18.34 -26.56 17.38
CA THR A 415 17.20 -26.40 18.30
C THR A 415 16.77 -24.94 18.42
N PHE A 416 15.46 -24.68 18.49
CA PHE A 416 14.86 -23.34 18.58
C PHE A 416 15.32 -22.47 19.77
N GLY A 417 15.98 -23.06 20.79
CA GLY A 417 16.36 -22.36 22.03
C GLY A 417 17.36 -21.21 21.87
N HIS A 418 18.01 -21.06 20.70
CA HIS A 418 18.96 -19.98 20.43
C HIS A 418 18.54 -19.04 19.29
N LEU A 419 17.35 -19.24 18.71
CA LEU A 419 16.89 -18.39 17.62
C LEU A 419 16.33 -17.07 18.17
N ASP A 420 16.92 -15.97 17.72
CA ASP A 420 16.46 -14.63 18.04
C ASP A 420 15.31 -14.22 17.13
N ALA A 421 14.26 -13.62 17.70
CA ALA A 421 13.09 -13.17 16.94
C ALA A 421 13.46 -12.05 15.94
N GLY A 422 14.45 -11.22 16.26
CA GLY A 422 14.99 -10.21 15.36
C GLY A 422 15.63 -10.81 14.11
N VAL A 423 16.35 -11.93 14.24
CA VAL A 423 16.91 -12.67 13.08
C VAL A 423 15.79 -13.21 12.18
N VAL A 424 14.73 -13.77 12.77
CA VAL A 424 13.59 -14.29 11.99
C VAL A 424 12.89 -13.17 11.23
N ILE A 425 12.56 -12.09 11.95
CA ILE A 425 11.95 -10.89 11.38
C ILE A 425 12.79 -10.31 10.24
N LYS A 426 14.12 -10.23 10.44
CA LYS A 426 15.03 -9.70 9.44
C LYS A 426 15.01 -10.57 8.19
N LYS A 427 15.09 -11.90 8.33
CA LYS A 427 15.05 -12.81 7.19
C LYS A 427 13.72 -12.72 6.42
N ILE A 428 12.59 -12.61 7.11
CA ILE A 428 11.28 -12.39 6.46
C ILE A 428 11.32 -11.09 5.64
N ALA A 429 11.80 -10.01 6.23
CA ALA A 429 11.92 -8.72 5.54
C ALA A 429 12.84 -8.80 4.32
N ASP A 430 14.02 -9.41 4.45
CA ASP A 430 14.99 -9.58 3.36
C ASP A 430 14.36 -10.37 2.20
N ILE A 431 13.67 -11.49 2.47
CA ILE A 431 13.00 -12.28 1.43
C ILE A 431 11.91 -11.46 0.72
N ILE A 432 11.08 -10.72 1.47
CA ILE A 432 10.02 -9.89 0.88
C ILE A 432 10.64 -8.82 -0.03
N MET A 433 11.65 -8.10 0.46
CA MET A 433 12.29 -7.03 -0.31
C MET A 433 12.96 -7.56 -1.59
N ASP A 434 13.69 -8.67 -1.50
CA ASP A 434 14.42 -9.27 -2.62
C ASP A 434 13.48 -9.80 -3.73
N ASN A 435 12.22 -10.10 -3.41
CA ASN A 435 11.25 -10.73 -4.33
C ASN A 435 10.04 -9.85 -4.65
N SER A 436 10.02 -8.60 -4.18
CA SER A 436 8.98 -7.62 -4.50
C SER A 436 8.93 -7.29 -5.99
N VAL A 437 7.75 -6.92 -6.49
CA VAL A 437 7.51 -6.52 -7.87
C VAL A 437 8.22 -5.20 -8.13
N LYS A 438 9.02 -5.16 -9.21
CA LYS A 438 9.62 -3.93 -9.70
C LYS A 438 8.66 -3.24 -10.68
N PRO A 439 8.33 -1.95 -10.49
CA PRO A 439 7.39 -1.23 -11.33
C PRO A 439 7.70 -1.29 -12.83
N GLU A 440 8.98 -1.28 -13.20
CA GLU A 440 9.41 -1.22 -14.61
C GLU A 440 9.26 -2.56 -15.34
N GLN A 441 9.05 -3.65 -14.59
CA GLN A 441 9.10 -5.01 -15.13
C GLN A 441 7.72 -5.56 -15.48
N TRP A 442 6.65 -4.79 -15.27
CA TRP A 442 5.32 -5.38 -15.34
C TRP A 442 4.28 -4.61 -16.17
N ALA A 443 4.11 -5.08 -17.42
CA ALA A 443 2.90 -4.88 -18.21
C ALA A 443 2.09 -6.19 -18.17
N MET A 444 0.95 -6.20 -17.47
CA MET A 444 0.08 -7.38 -17.38
C MET A 444 -0.78 -7.48 -18.64
N PRO A 445 -0.80 -8.62 -19.35
CA PRO A 445 -1.82 -8.88 -20.35
C PRO A 445 -3.21 -8.84 -19.72
N GLU A 446 -4.20 -8.34 -20.46
CA GLU A 446 -5.61 -8.54 -20.12
C GLU A 446 -5.96 -10.02 -20.32
N GLU A 447 -5.86 -10.81 -19.27
CA GLU A 447 -6.51 -12.11 -19.24
C GLU A 447 -8.01 -11.89 -18.96
N GLY A 448 -8.87 -12.46 -19.79
CA GLY A 448 -10.31 -12.53 -19.54
C GLY A 448 -10.53 -13.49 -18.37
N PHE A 449 -11.03 -13.00 -17.24
CA PHE A 449 -11.18 -13.81 -16.05
C PHE A 449 -12.64 -13.99 -15.67
N ASP A 450 -12.95 -15.25 -15.32
CA ASP A 450 -14.11 -15.66 -14.56
C ASP A 450 -14.16 -14.92 -13.21
N GLU A 451 -15.35 -14.45 -12.82
CA GLU A 451 -15.58 -13.79 -11.52
C GLU A 451 -15.70 -14.81 -10.37
N SER A 452 -15.61 -16.12 -10.65
CA SER A 452 -15.59 -17.19 -9.66
C SER A 452 -14.18 -17.44 -9.07
N TRP A 453 -14.13 -18.00 -7.85
CA TRP A 453 -12.86 -18.40 -7.24
C TRP A 453 -12.23 -19.57 -8.00
N MET A 454 -10.92 -19.52 -8.24
CA MET A 454 -10.24 -20.64 -8.88
C MET A 454 -10.18 -21.87 -7.97
N PRO A 455 -10.11 -23.09 -8.53
CA PRO A 455 -9.85 -24.29 -7.73
C PRO A 455 -8.44 -24.28 -7.14
N MET A 456 -8.25 -24.82 -5.93
CA MET A 456 -6.92 -24.93 -5.29
C MET A 456 -5.93 -25.72 -6.12
N GLU A 457 -6.41 -26.70 -6.88
CA GLU A 457 -5.62 -27.53 -7.78
C GLU A 457 -4.86 -26.70 -8.83
N ALA A 458 -5.38 -25.52 -9.20
CA ALA A 458 -4.70 -24.61 -10.12
C ALA A 458 -3.38 -24.05 -9.54
N LEU A 459 -3.21 -24.05 -8.22
CA LEU A 459 -2.00 -23.58 -7.53
C LEU A 459 -1.05 -24.72 -7.14
N ARG A 460 -1.52 -25.98 -7.25
CA ARG A 460 -0.75 -27.21 -6.96
C ARG A 460 0.02 -27.75 -8.16
N ALA A 461 -0.24 -27.25 -9.37
CA ALA A 461 0.45 -27.69 -10.58
C ALA A 461 1.94 -27.30 -10.52
N PRO A 462 2.85 -28.17 -11.02
CA PRO A 462 4.30 -28.11 -10.80
C PRO A 462 5.00 -26.90 -11.43
#